data_AF-A0A2G3LGL1-F1
#
_entry.id   AF-A0A2G3LGL1-F1
#
_cell.length_a   1.000
_cell.length_b   1.000
_cell.length_c   1.000
_cell.angle_alpha   90.00
_cell.angle_beta   90.00
_cell.angle_gamma   90.00
#
_symmetry.space_group_name_H-M   'P 1'
#
loop_
_entity.id
_entity.type
_entity.pdbx_description
1 polymer ?
#
loop_
_entity_poly.entity_id
_entity_poly.type
_entity_poly.pdbx_seq_one_letter_code
_entity_poly.pdbx_strand_id
1 'polypeptide(L)'
;MAGAVSEPVKGPTAHAARWRAYLNDCSAVVGFVEPMQISGRVTRVAGLVMEAVGLRLAVGAACTVPLPNGGRVEAEVVGFEGERLFLMPQSDVEGIVPGTRVFSVEPAIPRPGSVAHPRRRPSDRARHLPVGPQLLGRVLDGAGRPLDQLGPLHTTDSAPINVRPANPLGRAPIVDTLDVGVRSINAMLTVGRGQRMGLFAGSGVGKSVLLGMMARYTEADVIVVGLIGERGREVKEFIEQILGPEGLARSVVVAAPADTPPLMRLQGAAYATAIAEHFRDQGQNVLLIMDSLTRYAMAQREIALAIGEPPATKGYPPSVFAKLPVLVERAGNGEEGGGSITAFYTVLTEGDDQQDPIADSARAILDGHIVLNRRLAEAGHYPAIDIEQSISRAAHSITTHEHQQQARKLKQLYSRYERSRDLISVGAYSAGTDPVLDQAIALHEKIEAFLQQQITERVSMDESLGQLTALFD
;
A
#
# COMPACT_ATOMS: atom_id res chain seq x y z
N MET A 1 -7.44 -32.18 65.99
CA MET A 1 -7.93 -32.90 64.80
C MET A 1 -7.80 -31.97 63.60
N ALA A 2 -7.26 -32.49 62.52
CA ALA A 2 -6.62 -31.79 61.41
C ALA A 2 -7.54 -30.78 60.69
N GLY A 3 -7.01 -29.60 60.42
CA GLY A 3 -7.60 -28.62 59.50
C GLY A 3 -7.49 -29.12 58.06
N ALA A 4 -8.64 -29.24 57.40
CA ALA A 4 -8.72 -29.48 55.96
C ALA A 4 -8.31 -28.20 55.24
N VAL A 5 -7.07 -28.16 54.76
CA VAL A 5 -6.59 -27.17 53.81
C VAL A 5 -7.29 -27.44 52.48
N SER A 6 -8.17 -26.55 52.06
CA SER A 6 -8.77 -26.59 50.72
C SER A 6 -7.66 -26.39 49.69
N GLU A 7 -7.32 -27.43 48.93
CA GLU A 7 -6.42 -27.31 47.79
C GLU A 7 -7.03 -26.34 46.76
N PRO A 8 -6.24 -25.38 46.23
CA PRO A 8 -6.70 -24.55 45.14
C PRO A 8 -6.86 -25.44 43.91
N VAL A 9 -8.07 -25.44 43.32
CA VAL A 9 -8.34 -26.05 42.01
C VAL A 9 -7.37 -25.42 41.01
N LYS A 10 -6.28 -26.13 40.70
CA LYS A 10 -5.32 -25.69 39.68
C LYS A 10 -6.08 -25.60 38.35
N GLY A 11 -6.30 -24.39 37.88
CA GLY A 11 -6.81 -24.13 36.54
C GLY A 11 -5.98 -24.89 35.49
N PRO A 12 -6.55 -25.17 34.30
CA PRO A 12 -5.82 -25.91 33.27
C PRO A 12 -4.47 -25.25 33.00
N THR A 13 -3.40 -26.05 33.01
CA THR A 13 -2.07 -25.58 32.63
C THR A 13 -2.11 -24.99 31.22
N ALA A 14 -1.23 -24.04 30.89
CA ALA A 14 -1.17 -23.44 29.55
C ALA A 14 -1.07 -24.50 28.44
N HIS A 15 -0.39 -25.62 28.74
CA HIS A 15 -0.33 -26.81 27.90
C HIS A 15 -1.70 -27.47 27.69
N ALA A 16 -2.44 -27.76 28.76
CA ALA A 16 -3.76 -28.37 28.67
C ALA A 16 -4.79 -27.47 27.97
N ALA A 17 -4.72 -26.15 28.21
CA ALA A 17 -5.55 -25.17 27.52
C ALA A 17 -5.29 -25.17 25.99
N ARG A 18 -4.01 -25.22 25.58
CA ARG A 18 -3.61 -25.29 24.17
C ARG A 18 -4.18 -26.51 23.45
N TRP A 19 -4.07 -27.70 24.07
CA TRP A 19 -4.59 -28.93 23.45
C TRP A 19 -6.12 -28.98 23.43
N ARG A 20 -6.79 -28.45 24.46
CA ARG A 20 -8.26 -28.32 24.45
C ARG A 20 -8.74 -27.39 23.33
N ALA A 21 -8.07 -26.24 23.15
CA ALA A 21 -8.37 -25.33 22.04
C ALA A 21 -8.19 -26.02 20.68
N TYR A 22 -7.07 -26.72 20.49
CA TYR A 22 -6.81 -27.49 19.27
C TYR A 22 -7.90 -28.53 18.97
N LEU A 23 -8.30 -29.33 19.97
CA LEU A 23 -9.35 -30.34 19.79
C LEU A 23 -10.72 -29.70 19.49
N ASN A 24 -11.02 -28.57 20.12
CA ASN A 24 -12.23 -27.80 19.81
C ASN A 24 -12.22 -27.27 18.37
N ASP A 25 -11.08 -26.75 17.90
CA ASP A 25 -10.91 -26.27 16.53
C ASP A 25 -11.07 -27.41 15.52
N CYS A 26 -10.47 -28.57 15.78
CA CYS A 26 -10.66 -29.78 14.96
C CYS A 26 -12.14 -30.20 14.93
N SER A 27 -12.81 -30.23 16.08
CA SER A 27 -14.24 -30.57 16.15
C SER A 27 -15.11 -29.57 15.38
N ALA A 28 -14.78 -28.29 15.43
CA ALA A 28 -15.48 -27.26 14.68
C ALA A 28 -15.29 -27.45 13.17
N VAL A 29 -14.07 -27.74 12.72
CA VAL A 29 -13.74 -28.01 11.31
C VAL A 29 -14.53 -29.21 10.78
N VAL A 30 -14.53 -30.33 11.51
CA VAL A 30 -15.29 -31.53 11.13
C VAL A 30 -16.79 -31.23 10.95
N GLY A 31 -17.35 -30.28 11.71
CA GLY A 31 -18.76 -29.91 11.62
C GLY A 31 -19.20 -29.27 10.29
N PHE A 32 -18.27 -28.83 9.43
CA PHE A 32 -18.59 -28.21 8.13
C PHE A 32 -17.75 -28.75 6.96
N VAL A 33 -16.97 -29.81 7.17
CA VAL A 33 -16.26 -30.49 6.08
C VAL A 33 -17.24 -31.37 5.31
N GLU A 34 -17.20 -31.29 3.98
CA GLU A 34 -17.96 -32.19 3.13
C GLU A 34 -17.19 -33.51 2.98
N PRO A 35 -17.83 -34.69 3.19
CA PRO A 35 -17.15 -35.98 3.16
C PRO A 35 -16.76 -36.44 1.74
N MET A 36 -17.19 -35.72 0.70
CA MET A 36 -16.86 -36.00 -0.70
C MET A 36 -16.14 -34.80 -1.30
N GLN A 37 -15.01 -35.06 -1.96
CA GLN A 37 -14.29 -34.02 -2.68
C GLN A 37 -15.01 -33.72 -4.00
N ILE A 38 -15.73 -32.59 -4.05
CA ILE A 38 -16.39 -32.13 -5.27
C ILE A 38 -15.33 -31.57 -6.23
N SER A 39 -15.41 -31.97 -7.51
CA SER A 39 -14.53 -31.47 -8.55
C SER A 39 -15.32 -30.94 -9.74
N GLY A 40 -14.93 -29.78 -10.24
CA GLY A 40 -15.42 -29.22 -11.48
C GLY A 40 -14.54 -29.62 -12.65
N ARG A 41 -14.85 -29.08 -13.83
CA ARG A 41 -14.05 -29.27 -15.03
C ARG A 41 -13.90 -27.95 -15.78
N VAL A 42 -12.70 -27.69 -16.27
CA VAL A 42 -12.41 -26.56 -17.16
C VAL A 42 -13.12 -26.80 -18.49
N THR A 43 -13.97 -25.86 -18.90
CA THR A 43 -14.68 -25.91 -20.19
C THR A 43 -13.98 -25.09 -21.25
N ARG A 44 -13.37 -23.97 -20.86
CA ARG A 44 -12.74 -23.03 -21.78
C ARG A 44 -11.60 -22.29 -21.10
N VAL A 45 -10.59 -21.94 -21.88
CA VAL A 45 -9.53 -21.00 -21.49
C VAL A 45 -9.52 -19.90 -22.56
N ALA A 46 -9.77 -18.66 -22.16
CA ALA A 46 -9.84 -17.52 -23.06
C ALA A 46 -8.95 -16.39 -22.52
N GLY A 47 -7.70 -16.36 -22.99
CA GLY A 47 -6.71 -15.40 -22.51
C GLY A 47 -6.46 -15.55 -21.00
N LEU A 48 -6.82 -14.53 -20.24
CA LEU A 48 -6.59 -14.46 -18.79
C LEU A 48 -7.61 -15.26 -17.96
N VAL A 49 -8.80 -15.53 -18.49
CA VAL A 49 -9.88 -16.17 -17.74
C VAL A 49 -10.09 -17.61 -18.19
N MET A 50 -10.22 -18.51 -17.22
CA MET A 50 -10.67 -19.88 -17.41
C MET A 50 -12.13 -20.01 -16.99
N GLU A 51 -12.91 -20.76 -17.76
CA GLU A 51 -14.28 -21.13 -17.40
C GLU A 51 -14.30 -22.55 -16.84
N ALA A 52 -15.02 -22.76 -15.74
CA ALA A 52 -15.24 -24.07 -15.17
C ALA A 52 -16.71 -24.30 -14.82
N VAL A 53 -17.14 -25.56 -14.87
CA VAL A 53 -18.50 -26.01 -14.49
C VAL A 53 -18.43 -27.17 -13.51
N GLY A 54 -19.53 -27.46 -12.83
CA GLY A 54 -19.63 -28.58 -11.87
C GLY A 54 -19.14 -28.24 -10.46
N LEU A 55 -18.89 -26.96 -10.18
CA LEU A 55 -18.59 -26.42 -8.85
C LEU A 55 -19.43 -25.18 -8.61
N ARG A 56 -19.78 -24.93 -7.35
CA ARG A 56 -20.44 -23.70 -6.91
C ARG A 56 -19.59 -23.08 -5.82
N LEU A 57 -18.81 -22.07 -6.19
CA LEU A 57 -17.85 -21.40 -5.31
C LEU A 57 -18.14 -19.90 -5.27
N ALA A 58 -17.88 -19.29 -4.11
CA ALA A 58 -18.02 -17.85 -3.95
C ALA A 58 -16.92 -17.10 -4.70
N VAL A 59 -17.20 -15.86 -5.13
CA VAL A 59 -16.17 -14.95 -5.63
C VAL A 59 -15.10 -14.75 -4.55
N GLY A 60 -13.83 -14.83 -4.95
CA GLY A 60 -12.67 -14.82 -4.06
C GLY A 60 -12.25 -16.19 -3.52
N ALA A 61 -12.97 -17.26 -3.84
CA ALA A 61 -12.58 -18.60 -3.44
C ALA A 61 -11.34 -19.06 -4.22
N ALA A 62 -10.37 -19.64 -3.50
CA ALA A 62 -9.19 -20.24 -4.10
C ALA A 62 -9.50 -21.65 -4.67
N CYS A 63 -8.91 -21.94 -5.82
CA CYS A 63 -9.06 -23.16 -6.58
C CYS A 63 -7.68 -23.70 -7.00
N THR A 64 -7.60 -25.00 -7.22
CA THR A 64 -6.42 -25.65 -7.82
C THR A 64 -6.81 -26.48 -9.02
N VAL A 65 -5.99 -26.40 -10.05
CA VAL A 65 -6.11 -27.17 -11.30
C VAL A 65 -4.86 -28.06 -11.42
N PRO A 66 -4.94 -29.35 -11.12
CA PRO A 66 -3.80 -30.26 -11.30
C PRO A 66 -3.48 -30.44 -12.78
N LEU A 67 -2.20 -30.43 -13.10
CA LEU A 67 -1.67 -30.61 -14.43
C LEU A 67 -1.19 -32.07 -14.64
N PRO A 68 -1.18 -32.57 -15.90
CA PRO A 68 -0.71 -33.93 -16.19
C PRO A 68 0.75 -34.20 -15.80
N ASN A 69 1.58 -33.15 -15.74
CA ASN A 69 2.99 -33.23 -15.36
C ASN A 69 3.22 -33.32 -13.83
N GLY A 70 2.15 -33.42 -13.03
CA GLY A 70 2.21 -33.42 -11.56
C GLY A 70 2.25 -32.03 -10.93
N GLY A 71 2.30 -30.97 -11.75
CA GLY A 71 2.16 -29.59 -11.29
C GLY A 71 0.72 -29.24 -10.90
N ARG A 72 0.55 -28.03 -10.35
CA ARG A 72 -0.77 -27.46 -10.03
C ARG A 72 -0.78 -25.98 -10.34
N VAL A 73 -1.85 -25.53 -10.98
CA VAL A 73 -2.13 -24.10 -11.17
C VAL A 73 -3.08 -23.65 -10.07
N GLU A 74 -2.68 -22.65 -9.31
CA GLU A 74 -3.56 -21.97 -8.35
C GLU A 74 -4.39 -20.92 -9.10
N ALA A 75 -5.68 -20.83 -8.80
CA ALA A 75 -6.61 -19.88 -9.41
C ALA A 75 -7.58 -19.33 -8.36
N GLU A 76 -8.24 -18.21 -8.68
CA GLU A 76 -9.26 -17.60 -7.84
C GLU A 76 -10.54 -17.36 -8.64
N VAL A 77 -11.70 -17.58 -8.03
CA VAL A 77 -13.00 -17.27 -8.65
C VAL A 77 -13.17 -15.76 -8.73
N VAL A 78 -13.21 -15.21 -9.94
CA VAL A 78 -13.41 -13.76 -10.18
C VAL A 78 -14.86 -13.40 -10.50
N GLY A 79 -15.69 -14.38 -10.84
CA GLY A 79 -17.09 -14.18 -11.16
C GLY A 79 -17.80 -15.48 -11.52
N PHE A 80 -19.09 -15.39 -11.80
CA PHE A 80 -19.87 -16.51 -12.32
C PHE A 80 -21.04 -16.01 -13.17
N GLU A 81 -21.49 -16.85 -14.10
CA GLU A 81 -22.68 -16.62 -14.90
C GLU A 81 -23.47 -17.93 -15.04
N GLY A 82 -24.62 -18.01 -14.36
CA GLY A 82 -25.38 -19.25 -14.24
C GLY A 82 -24.54 -20.34 -13.57
N GLU A 83 -24.30 -21.45 -14.27
CA GLU A 83 -23.50 -22.58 -13.79
C GLU A 83 -22.00 -22.49 -14.17
N ARG A 84 -21.59 -21.41 -14.85
CA ARG A 84 -20.19 -21.18 -15.24
C ARG A 84 -19.48 -20.34 -14.19
N LEU A 85 -18.35 -20.83 -13.69
CA LEU A 85 -17.42 -20.07 -12.86
C LEU A 85 -16.32 -19.49 -13.74
N PHE A 86 -15.99 -18.22 -13.52
CA PHE A 86 -14.82 -17.57 -14.10
C PHE A 86 -13.67 -17.63 -13.10
N LEU A 87 -12.59 -18.29 -13.49
CA LEU A 87 -11.38 -18.51 -12.70
C LEU A 87 -10.23 -17.72 -13.30
N MET A 88 -9.49 -17.01 -12.47
CA MET A 88 -8.27 -16.30 -12.86
C MET A 88 -7.07 -17.04 -12.26
N PRO A 89 -6.15 -17.55 -13.09
CA PRO A 89 -4.96 -18.24 -12.63
C PRO A 89 -3.95 -17.25 -12.02
N GLN A 90 -3.15 -17.73 -11.07
CA GLN A 90 -2.05 -16.98 -10.44
C GLN A 90 -0.71 -17.17 -11.15
N SER A 91 -0.64 -18.10 -12.09
CA SER A 91 0.51 -18.42 -12.94
C SER A 91 0.05 -18.67 -14.36
N ASP A 92 0.99 -18.96 -15.26
CA ASP A 92 0.66 -19.37 -16.62
C ASP A 92 -0.19 -20.64 -16.65
N VAL A 93 -1.05 -20.72 -17.67
CA VAL A 93 -2.03 -21.81 -17.89
C VAL A 93 -1.52 -22.90 -18.83
N GLU A 94 -0.21 -22.95 -19.07
CA GLU A 94 0.39 -23.96 -19.93
C GLU A 94 0.10 -25.38 -19.42
N GLY A 95 -0.35 -26.25 -20.31
CA GLY A 95 -0.69 -27.65 -19.99
C GLY A 95 -2.12 -27.87 -19.49
N ILE A 96 -2.94 -26.83 -19.35
CA ILE A 96 -4.38 -27.00 -19.08
C ILE A 96 -5.11 -27.40 -20.37
N VAL A 97 -5.80 -28.53 -20.32
CA VAL A 97 -6.64 -29.03 -21.43
C VAL A 97 -8.13 -28.95 -21.09
N PRO A 98 -9.03 -28.86 -22.09
CA PRO A 98 -10.47 -28.98 -21.84
C PRO A 98 -10.80 -30.26 -21.06
N GLY A 99 -11.65 -30.13 -20.04
CA GLY A 99 -12.03 -31.21 -19.15
C GLY A 99 -11.10 -31.42 -17.95
N THR A 100 -9.99 -30.68 -17.84
CA THR A 100 -9.09 -30.75 -16.66
C THR A 100 -9.90 -30.47 -15.39
N ARG A 101 -9.68 -31.26 -14.33
CA ARG A 101 -10.44 -31.13 -13.09
C ARG A 101 -10.06 -29.84 -12.36
N VAL A 102 -11.03 -29.24 -11.70
CA VAL A 102 -10.83 -28.10 -10.79
C VAL A 102 -11.28 -28.52 -9.40
N PHE A 103 -10.52 -28.14 -8.38
CA PHE A 103 -10.83 -28.41 -6.98
C PHE A 103 -10.83 -27.11 -6.18
N SER A 104 -11.72 -26.99 -5.20
CA SER A 104 -11.62 -25.91 -4.22
C SER A 104 -10.45 -26.16 -3.28
N VAL A 105 -9.74 -25.11 -2.90
CA VAL A 105 -8.70 -25.21 -1.87
C VAL A 105 -9.39 -25.29 -0.51
N GLU A 106 -9.22 -26.42 0.17
CA GLU A 106 -9.76 -26.62 1.50
C GLU A 106 -9.05 -25.74 2.55
N PRO A 107 -9.76 -25.29 3.60
CA PRO A 107 -9.16 -24.53 4.68
C PRO A 107 -8.06 -25.34 5.38
N ALA A 108 -6.97 -24.66 5.76
CA ALA A 108 -5.84 -25.29 6.42
C ALA A 108 -6.27 -26.03 7.70
N ILE A 109 -5.79 -27.27 7.84
CA ILE A 109 -5.98 -28.14 9.01
C ILE A 109 -5.43 -27.41 10.25
N PRO A 110 -6.19 -27.31 11.36
CA PRO A 110 -5.69 -26.72 12.60
C PRO A 110 -4.36 -27.35 13.03
N ARG A 111 -3.48 -26.57 13.66
CA ARG A 111 -2.23 -27.08 14.25
C ARG A 111 -2.24 -26.86 15.77
N PRO A 112 -1.66 -27.76 16.57
CA PRO A 112 -1.57 -27.54 18.01
C PRO A 112 -0.80 -26.24 18.32
N GLY A 113 -1.43 -25.29 19.01
CA GLY A 113 -0.81 -24.01 19.37
C GLY A 113 -1.07 -22.84 18.42
N SER A 114 -1.67 -23.06 17.25
CA SER A 114 -2.22 -21.98 16.43
C SER A 114 -3.65 -21.68 16.89
N VAL A 115 -3.96 -20.41 17.20
CA VAL A 115 -5.35 -19.99 17.42
C VAL A 115 -6.00 -19.89 16.04
N ALA A 116 -6.85 -20.85 15.68
CA ALA A 116 -7.74 -20.64 14.56
C ALA A 116 -8.87 -19.73 15.05
N HIS A 117 -8.85 -18.44 14.67
CA HIS A 117 -10.06 -17.62 14.85
C HIS A 117 -11.24 -18.40 14.27
N PRO A 118 -12.37 -18.50 14.98
CA PRO A 118 -13.50 -19.29 14.52
C PRO A 118 -13.95 -18.73 13.17
N ARG A 119 -13.59 -19.43 12.09
CA ARG A 119 -13.76 -19.05 10.68
C ARG A 119 -15.24 -19.10 10.27
N ARG A 120 -16.06 -18.28 10.95
CA ARG A 120 -17.52 -18.29 10.85
C ARG A 120 -18.00 -17.60 9.58
N ARG A 121 -17.23 -16.68 9.00
CA ARG A 121 -17.59 -15.95 7.77
C ARG A 121 -16.70 -16.35 6.59
N PRO A 122 -17.18 -16.26 5.34
CA PRO A 122 -16.36 -16.50 4.15
C PRO A 122 -15.08 -15.66 4.09
N SER A 123 -15.11 -14.42 4.59
CA SER A 123 -13.94 -13.53 4.73
C SER A 123 -12.86 -14.10 5.64
N ASP A 124 -13.24 -14.82 6.70
CA ASP A 124 -12.32 -15.40 7.69
C ASP A 124 -11.69 -16.71 7.16
N ARG A 125 -12.19 -17.20 6.02
CA ARG A 125 -11.61 -18.31 5.24
C ARG A 125 -10.73 -17.81 4.10
N ALA A 126 -10.50 -16.50 3.99
CA ALA A 126 -9.59 -15.93 3.00
C ALA A 126 -8.19 -16.52 3.17
N ARG A 127 -7.41 -16.50 2.08
CA ARG A 127 -6.02 -16.95 2.09
C ARG A 127 -5.23 -16.21 3.17
N HIS A 128 -4.56 -16.98 4.03
CA HIS A 128 -3.58 -16.46 4.97
C HIS A 128 -2.20 -16.48 4.33
N LEU A 129 -1.44 -15.41 4.52
CA LEU A 129 -0.06 -15.28 4.07
C LEU A 129 0.88 -15.04 5.25
N PRO A 130 2.17 -15.41 5.14
CA PRO A 130 3.15 -15.19 6.19
C PRO A 130 3.25 -13.71 6.57
N VAL A 131 3.38 -13.41 7.85
CA VAL A 131 3.65 -12.04 8.36
C VAL A 131 4.65 -12.11 9.51
N GLY A 132 5.06 -10.96 10.04
CA GLY A 132 5.91 -10.87 11.22
C GLY A 132 7.32 -10.31 10.95
N PRO A 133 8.13 -10.16 12.00
CA PRO A 133 9.44 -9.51 11.93
C PRO A 133 10.44 -10.24 11.04
N GLN A 134 10.27 -11.55 10.79
CA GLN A 134 11.14 -12.33 9.91
C GLN A 134 11.04 -11.93 8.43
N LEU A 135 10.08 -11.06 8.08
CA LEU A 135 9.94 -10.50 6.74
C LEU A 135 10.83 -9.26 6.53
N LEU A 136 11.37 -8.65 7.59
CA LEU A 136 12.26 -7.49 7.46
C LEU A 136 13.52 -7.87 6.68
N GLY A 137 13.90 -7.04 5.70
CA GLY A 137 15.00 -7.32 4.78
C GLY A 137 14.66 -8.28 3.65
N ARG A 138 13.40 -8.76 3.55
CA ARG A 138 12.99 -9.74 2.54
C ARG A 138 12.24 -9.10 1.38
N VAL A 139 12.36 -9.72 0.22
CA VAL A 139 11.60 -9.37 -0.99
C VAL A 139 10.68 -10.53 -1.35
N LEU A 140 9.37 -10.29 -1.40
CA LEU A 140 8.33 -11.31 -1.57
C LEU A 140 7.45 -11.02 -2.77
N ASP A 141 6.84 -12.05 -3.35
CA ASP A 141 5.76 -11.91 -4.33
C ASP A 141 4.39 -11.68 -3.67
N GLY A 142 3.35 -11.45 -4.49
CA GLY A 142 1.97 -11.26 -4.01
C GLY A 142 1.33 -12.50 -3.33
N ALA A 143 1.99 -13.66 -3.40
CA ALA A 143 1.59 -14.89 -2.72
C ALA A 143 2.47 -15.22 -1.50
N GLY A 144 3.35 -14.31 -1.08
CA GLY A 144 4.22 -14.47 0.08
C GLY A 144 5.44 -15.37 -0.16
N ARG A 145 5.79 -15.66 -1.42
CA ARG A 145 6.96 -16.46 -1.79
C ARG A 145 8.19 -15.55 -1.93
N PRO A 146 9.36 -15.94 -1.38
CA PRO A 146 10.57 -15.15 -1.52
C PRO A 146 11.08 -15.01 -2.96
N LEU A 147 11.42 -13.78 -3.34
CA LEU A 147 12.06 -13.43 -4.62
C LEU A 147 13.57 -13.16 -4.47
N ASP A 148 14.07 -13.04 -3.24
CA ASP A 148 15.43 -12.64 -2.88
C ASP A 148 16.48 -13.78 -2.89
N GLN A 149 16.06 -15.01 -3.16
CA GLN A 149 16.93 -16.21 -3.13
C GLN A 149 17.58 -16.50 -1.77
N LEU A 150 17.12 -15.89 -0.68
CA LEU A 150 17.66 -16.09 0.68
C LEU A 150 17.08 -17.32 1.39
N GLY A 151 16.40 -18.20 0.64
CA GLY A 151 15.72 -19.37 1.19
C GLY A 151 14.33 -19.07 1.77
N PRO A 152 13.68 -20.06 2.39
CA PRO A 152 12.30 -19.94 2.86
C PRO A 152 12.13 -18.94 4.02
N LEU A 153 10.91 -18.46 4.22
CA LEU A 153 10.55 -17.68 5.41
C LEU A 153 10.39 -18.63 6.61
N HIS A 154 11.00 -18.26 7.73
CA HIS A 154 10.86 -18.97 9.01
C HIS A 154 9.91 -18.22 9.94
N THR A 155 8.70 -17.90 9.48
CA THR A 155 7.64 -17.33 10.31
C THR A 155 6.56 -18.36 10.62
N THR A 156 6.05 -18.31 11.85
CA THR A 156 4.86 -19.05 12.28
C THR A 156 3.58 -18.23 12.17
N ASP A 157 3.73 -16.91 12.03
CA ASP A 157 2.61 -15.97 12.02
C ASP A 157 2.04 -15.84 10.62
N SER A 158 0.71 -15.72 10.55
CA SER A 158 0.03 -15.52 9.27
C SER A 158 -1.18 -14.61 9.45
N ALA A 159 -1.41 -13.74 8.47
CA ALA A 159 -2.54 -12.82 8.45
C ALA A 159 -3.40 -13.07 7.19
N PRO A 160 -4.73 -12.86 7.27
CA PRO A 160 -5.57 -12.91 6.09
C PRO A 160 -5.27 -11.73 5.16
N ILE A 161 -5.19 -11.99 3.85
CA ILE A 161 -4.98 -10.93 2.83
C ILE A 161 -6.12 -9.90 2.86
N ASN A 162 -7.34 -10.38 3.08
CA ASN A 162 -8.55 -9.59 3.14
C ASN A 162 -8.99 -9.49 4.61
N VAL A 163 -8.60 -8.40 5.27
CA VAL A 163 -9.01 -8.11 6.65
C VAL A 163 -10.37 -7.43 6.64
N ARG A 164 -11.16 -7.66 7.70
CA ARG A 164 -12.41 -6.92 7.92
C ARG A 164 -12.07 -5.44 8.07
N PRO A 165 -12.80 -4.52 7.39
CA PRO A 165 -12.63 -3.10 7.63
C PRO A 165 -12.76 -2.79 9.12
N ALA A 166 -11.73 -2.17 9.70
CA ALA A 166 -11.80 -1.67 11.06
C ALA A 166 -12.91 -0.61 11.16
N ASN A 167 -13.59 -0.54 12.30
CA ASN A 167 -14.58 0.52 12.52
C ASN A 167 -13.84 1.87 12.51
N PRO A 168 -14.14 2.80 11.59
CA PRO A 168 -13.43 4.08 11.52
C PRO A 168 -13.54 4.89 12.81
N LEU A 169 -14.66 4.76 13.54
CA LEU A 169 -14.88 5.45 14.81
C LEU A 169 -14.01 4.92 15.97
N GLY A 170 -13.37 3.76 15.78
CA GLY A 170 -12.41 3.20 16.74
C GLY A 170 -10.98 3.67 16.52
N ARG A 171 -10.71 4.49 15.48
CA ARG A 171 -9.37 4.95 15.15
C ARG A 171 -8.97 6.16 15.98
N ALA A 172 -7.72 6.19 16.42
CA ALA A 172 -7.14 7.39 17.01
C ALA A 172 -7.06 8.53 15.98
N PRO A 173 -7.35 9.79 16.37
CA PRO A 173 -7.19 10.94 15.47
C PRO A 173 -5.70 11.17 15.11
N ILE A 174 -5.47 11.89 14.02
CA ILE A 174 -4.11 12.30 13.60
C ILE A 174 -3.72 13.53 14.42
N VAL A 175 -2.84 13.35 15.41
CA VAL A 175 -2.36 14.43 16.30
C VAL A 175 -0.86 14.63 16.24
N ASP A 176 -0.10 13.56 15.98
CA ASP A 176 1.35 13.60 15.90
C ASP A 176 1.83 13.78 14.46
N THR A 177 2.88 14.58 14.28
CA THR A 177 3.61 14.67 13.01
C THR A 177 4.43 13.41 12.76
N LEU A 178 4.63 13.09 11.48
CA LEU A 178 5.59 12.10 11.02
C LEU A 178 6.71 12.82 10.27
N ASP A 179 7.92 12.75 10.81
CA ASP A 179 9.12 13.21 10.11
C ASP A 179 9.45 12.25 8.98
N VAL A 180 9.36 12.73 7.73
CA VAL A 180 9.68 11.96 6.52
C VAL A 180 11.10 12.18 6.03
N GLY A 181 11.88 13.03 6.71
CA GLY A 181 13.26 13.36 6.37
C GLY A 181 13.43 14.20 5.10
N VAL A 182 12.34 14.79 4.59
CA VAL A 182 12.31 15.63 3.39
C VAL A 182 11.81 17.01 3.77
N ARG A 183 12.69 18.01 3.69
CA ARG A 183 12.49 19.37 4.20
C ARG A 183 11.24 20.04 3.68
N SER A 184 11.05 20.02 2.36
CA SER A 184 9.86 20.63 1.74
C SER A 184 8.57 19.93 2.15
N ILE A 185 8.59 18.62 2.43
CA ILE A 185 7.40 17.92 2.95
C ILE A 185 7.16 18.27 4.42
N ASN A 186 8.19 18.13 5.26
CA ASN A 186 8.10 18.43 6.69
C ASN A 186 7.61 19.86 6.96
N ALA A 187 8.20 20.85 6.28
CA ALA A 187 7.90 22.26 6.50
C ALA A 187 6.66 22.76 5.75
N MET A 188 6.41 22.34 4.50
CA MET A 188 5.32 22.92 3.69
C MET A 188 4.08 22.04 3.61
N LEU A 189 4.24 20.72 3.74
CA LEU A 189 3.20 19.72 3.47
C LEU A 189 3.13 18.69 4.60
N THR A 190 3.26 19.15 5.85
CA THR A 190 3.48 18.31 7.04
C THR A 190 2.53 17.12 7.08
N VAL A 191 3.10 15.93 7.22
CA VAL A 191 2.38 14.67 7.25
C VAL A 191 2.23 14.21 8.70
N GLY A 192 1.06 13.67 9.04
CA GLY A 192 0.79 13.10 10.36
C GLY A 192 0.86 11.57 10.40
N ARG A 193 1.00 11.00 11.60
CA ARG A 193 0.91 9.56 11.82
C ARG A 193 -0.49 9.05 11.49
N GLY A 194 -0.57 8.01 10.67
CA GLY A 194 -1.84 7.46 10.17
C GLY A 194 -2.44 8.20 8.97
N GLN A 195 -1.75 9.22 8.42
CA GLN A 195 -2.26 9.94 7.26
C GLN A 195 -2.08 9.14 5.96
N ARG A 196 -3.02 9.31 5.02
CA ARG A 196 -2.95 8.69 3.69
C ARG A 196 -2.70 9.78 2.65
N MET A 197 -1.49 9.79 2.09
CA MET A 197 -1.01 10.78 1.14
C MET A 197 -0.93 10.20 -0.27
N GLY A 198 -1.30 11.01 -1.26
CA GLY A 198 -1.03 10.73 -2.65
C GLY A 198 0.36 11.22 -3.09
N LEU A 199 1.04 10.51 -3.98
CA LEU A 199 2.22 11.01 -4.69
C LEU A 199 1.96 10.99 -6.20
N PHE A 200 1.67 12.15 -6.77
CA PHE A 200 1.20 12.33 -8.12
C PHE A 200 2.42 12.70 -8.97
N ALA A 201 2.82 11.81 -9.87
CA ALA A 201 4.07 11.98 -10.58
C ALA A 201 4.00 11.40 -11.99
N GLY A 202 4.58 12.12 -12.94
CA GLY A 202 4.88 11.59 -14.27
C GLY A 202 6.13 10.69 -14.27
N SER A 203 6.42 10.08 -15.42
CA SER A 203 7.70 9.41 -15.62
C SER A 203 8.86 10.41 -15.66
N GLY A 204 9.99 10.05 -15.02
CA GLY A 204 11.25 10.81 -15.07
C GLY A 204 11.37 12.02 -14.14
N VAL A 205 10.37 12.31 -13.31
CA VAL A 205 10.36 13.51 -12.44
C VAL A 205 10.97 13.28 -11.04
N GLY A 206 11.60 12.13 -10.80
CA GLY A 206 12.22 11.80 -9.50
C GLY A 206 11.33 11.07 -8.49
N LYS A 207 10.19 10.48 -8.91
CA LYS A 207 9.28 9.68 -8.06
C LYS A 207 10.03 8.66 -7.20
N SER A 208 10.76 7.75 -7.84
CA SER A 208 11.43 6.64 -7.17
C SER A 208 12.50 7.12 -6.20
N VAL A 209 13.23 8.17 -6.56
CA VAL A 209 14.26 8.79 -5.70
C VAL A 209 13.63 9.36 -4.42
N LEU A 210 12.51 10.10 -4.55
CA LEU A 210 11.80 10.65 -3.40
C LEU A 210 11.24 9.54 -2.49
N LEU A 211 10.66 8.48 -3.06
CA LEU A 211 10.22 7.31 -2.29
C LEU A 211 11.38 6.66 -1.53
N GLY A 212 12.56 6.56 -2.17
CA GLY A 212 13.78 6.08 -1.52
C GLY A 212 14.25 6.96 -0.37
N MET A 213 14.22 8.29 -0.55
CA MET A 213 14.55 9.24 0.52
C MET A 213 13.61 9.04 1.72
N MET A 214 12.29 8.97 1.49
CA MET A 214 11.33 8.70 2.57
C MET A 214 11.57 7.32 3.20
N ALA A 215 11.84 6.29 2.41
CA ALA A 215 12.12 4.95 2.93
C ALA A 215 13.42 4.88 3.76
N ARG A 216 14.40 5.75 3.53
CA ARG A 216 15.62 5.79 4.36
C ARG A 216 15.44 6.66 5.59
N TYR A 217 14.82 7.83 5.43
CA TYR A 217 14.90 8.92 6.42
C TYR A 217 13.66 9.08 7.30
N THR A 218 12.54 8.44 6.96
CA THR A 218 11.32 8.52 7.78
C THR A 218 11.53 7.89 9.15
N GLU A 219 11.02 8.55 10.18
CA GLU A 219 10.98 8.06 11.56
C GLU A 219 9.78 7.13 11.78
N ALA A 220 9.86 5.93 11.23
CA ALA A 220 8.90 4.84 11.39
C ALA A 220 9.59 3.55 11.87
N ASP A 221 8.90 2.74 12.65
CA ASP A 221 9.45 1.48 13.18
C ASP A 221 9.71 0.47 12.07
N VAL A 222 8.78 0.38 11.10
CA VAL A 222 8.84 -0.53 9.95
C VAL A 222 8.40 0.15 8.69
N ILE A 223 9.00 -0.26 7.57
CA ILE A 223 8.64 0.23 6.24
C ILE A 223 8.11 -0.94 5.41
N VAL A 224 7.01 -0.74 4.73
CA VAL A 224 6.44 -1.74 3.82
C VAL A 224 6.32 -1.11 2.44
N VAL A 225 6.93 -1.72 1.44
CA VAL A 225 6.95 -1.22 0.06
C VAL A 225 6.24 -2.21 -0.85
N GLY A 226 5.10 -1.81 -1.41
CA GLY A 226 4.40 -2.54 -2.47
C GLY A 226 4.79 -1.99 -3.84
N LEU A 227 5.48 -2.79 -4.66
CA LEU A 227 5.88 -2.48 -6.03
C LEU A 227 5.02 -3.27 -7.02
N ILE A 228 3.99 -2.63 -7.57
CA ILE A 228 2.88 -3.23 -8.31
C ILE A 228 2.93 -2.78 -9.77
N GLY A 229 3.06 -3.72 -10.69
CA GLY A 229 2.97 -3.49 -12.13
C GLY A 229 4.13 -2.67 -12.73
N GLU A 230 5.19 -2.43 -11.97
CA GLU A 230 6.43 -1.85 -12.48
C GLU A 230 7.25 -2.91 -13.25
N ARG A 231 8.20 -2.49 -14.08
CA ARG A 231 9.03 -3.46 -14.81
C ARG A 231 10.00 -4.15 -13.84
N GLY A 232 10.30 -5.44 -14.06
CA GLY A 232 11.20 -6.19 -13.17
C GLY A 232 12.58 -5.54 -12.97
N ARG A 233 13.12 -4.87 -14.00
CA ARG A 233 14.38 -4.11 -13.88
C ARG A 233 14.26 -2.88 -12.98
N GLU A 234 13.12 -2.18 -13.02
CA GLU A 234 12.85 -0.98 -12.22
C GLU A 234 12.64 -1.38 -10.75
N VAL A 235 12.00 -2.53 -10.51
CA VAL A 235 11.90 -3.15 -9.17
C VAL A 235 13.30 -3.46 -8.62
N LYS A 236 14.16 -4.11 -9.41
CA LYS A 236 15.53 -4.43 -9.00
C LYS A 236 16.34 -3.17 -8.70
N GLU A 237 16.30 -2.18 -9.59
CA GLU A 237 16.97 -0.88 -9.43
C GLU A 237 16.49 -0.16 -8.17
N PHE A 238 15.17 -0.16 -7.91
CA PHE A 238 14.62 0.43 -6.70
C PHE A 238 15.17 -0.23 -5.44
N ILE A 239 15.25 -1.56 -5.39
CA ILE A 239 15.75 -2.27 -4.21
C ILE A 239 17.25 -2.04 -4.01
N GLU A 240 18.06 -2.21 -5.06
CA GLU A 240 19.52 -2.20 -4.95
C GLU A 240 20.12 -0.79 -4.87
N GLN A 241 19.60 0.16 -5.66
CA GLN A 241 20.23 1.47 -5.83
C GLN A 241 19.50 2.58 -5.07
N ILE A 242 18.17 2.48 -4.94
CA ILE A 242 17.36 3.53 -4.32
C ILE A 242 17.17 3.21 -2.83
N LEU A 243 16.67 2.03 -2.49
CA LEU A 243 16.46 1.65 -1.10
C LEU A 243 17.79 1.35 -0.40
N GLY A 244 18.66 0.61 -1.09
CA GLY A 244 19.98 0.23 -0.58
C GLY A 244 19.89 -0.75 0.61
N PRO A 245 21.05 -1.21 1.12
CA PRO A 245 21.08 -2.22 2.19
C PRO A 245 20.47 -1.72 3.50
N GLU A 246 20.70 -0.46 3.87
CA GLU A 246 20.18 0.12 5.11
C GLU A 246 18.66 0.31 5.07
N GLY A 247 18.13 0.82 3.94
CA GLY A 247 16.69 0.95 3.74
C GLY A 247 16.01 -0.42 3.68
N LEU A 248 16.63 -1.39 3.00
CA LEU A 248 16.08 -2.74 2.88
C LEU A 248 16.01 -3.46 4.23
N ALA A 249 17.03 -3.33 5.08
CA ALA A 249 17.09 -4.01 6.37
C ALA A 249 15.89 -3.70 7.30
N ARG A 250 15.32 -2.50 7.19
CA ARG A 250 14.12 -2.06 7.94
C ARG A 250 12.82 -2.15 7.14
N SER A 251 12.88 -2.68 5.92
CA SER A 251 11.75 -2.74 5.00
C SER A 251 11.30 -4.17 4.72
N VAL A 252 10.01 -4.33 4.45
CA VAL A 252 9.45 -5.50 3.76
C VAL A 252 9.05 -5.08 2.36
N VAL A 253 9.60 -5.71 1.32
CA VAL A 253 9.27 -5.39 -0.07
C VAL A 253 8.36 -6.48 -0.63
N VAL A 254 7.18 -6.09 -1.13
CA VAL A 254 6.27 -6.94 -1.88
C VAL A 254 6.28 -6.49 -3.33
N ALA A 255 6.76 -7.33 -4.23
CA ALA A 255 6.86 -7.02 -5.66
C ALA A 255 5.94 -7.92 -6.49
N ALA A 256 5.11 -7.30 -7.32
CA ALA A 256 4.30 -7.96 -8.33
C ALA A 256 4.53 -7.25 -9.68
N PRO A 257 5.59 -7.60 -10.43
CA PRO A 257 5.98 -6.87 -11.64
C PRO A 257 4.95 -6.99 -12.78
N ALA A 258 5.12 -6.18 -13.83
CA ALA A 258 4.16 -6.06 -14.94
C ALA A 258 3.88 -7.35 -15.72
N ASP A 259 4.82 -8.30 -15.72
CA ASP A 259 4.71 -9.61 -16.35
C ASP A 259 3.91 -10.62 -15.52
N THR A 260 3.58 -10.30 -14.26
CA THR A 260 2.73 -11.15 -13.44
C THR A 260 1.24 -10.98 -13.76
N PRO A 261 0.42 -12.05 -13.58
CA PRO A 261 -1.02 -11.98 -13.81
C PRO A 261 -1.68 -10.83 -13.03
N PRO A 262 -2.76 -10.20 -13.56
CA PRO A 262 -3.43 -9.08 -12.90
C PRO A 262 -3.87 -9.40 -11.47
N LEU A 263 -4.29 -10.64 -11.20
CA LEU A 263 -4.66 -11.10 -9.88
C LEU A 263 -3.49 -11.01 -8.88
N MET A 264 -2.28 -11.41 -9.31
CA MET A 264 -1.07 -11.33 -8.48
C MET A 264 -0.71 -9.87 -8.15
N ARG A 265 -0.93 -8.94 -9.09
CA ARG A 265 -0.76 -7.49 -8.84
C ARG A 265 -1.73 -6.97 -7.78
N LEU A 266 -3.02 -7.34 -7.86
CA LEU A 266 -4.00 -6.97 -6.84
C LEU A 266 -3.68 -7.59 -5.47
N GLN A 267 -3.27 -8.87 -5.46
CA GLN A 267 -2.87 -9.57 -4.24
C GLN A 267 -1.61 -8.97 -3.62
N GLY A 268 -0.62 -8.55 -4.43
CA GLY A 268 0.59 -7.86 -3.94
C GLY A 268 0.27 -6.60 -3.15
N ALA A 269 -0.63 -5.75 -3.66
CA ALA A 269 -1.06 -4.55 -2.96
C ALA A 269 -1.80 -4.87 -1.65
N ALA A 270 -2.72 -5.86 -1.70
CA ALA A 270 -3.46 -6.30 -0.52
C ALA A 270 -2.56 -6.95 0.53
N TYR A 271 -1.53 -7.68 0.11
CA TYR A 271 -0.57 -8.34 0.98
C TYR A 271 0.38 -7.35 1.64
N ALA A 272 0.93 -6.39 0.88
CA ALA A 272 1.70 -5.28 1.46
C ALA A 272 0.90 -4.54 2.55
N THR A 273 -0.39 -4.30 2.29
CA THR A 273 -1.27 -3.68 3.27
C THR A 273 -1.50 -4.58 4.50
N ALA A 274 -1.67 -5.89 4.30
CA ALA A 274 -1.83 -6.85 5.42
C ALA A 274 -0.58 -6.95 6.31
N ILE A 275 0.61 -6.85 5.73
CA ILE A 275 1.88 -6.79 6.48
C ILE A 275 1.92 -5.51 7.32
N ALA A 276 1.53 -4.37 6.75
CA ALA A 276 1.47 -3.10 7.48
C ALA A 276 0.44 -3.14 8.62
N GLU A 277 -0.74 -3.72 8.39
CA GLU A 277 -1.76 -3.94 9.44
C GLU A 277 -1.22 -4.81 10.57
N HIS A 278 -0.50 -5.88 10.25
CA HIS A 278 0.08 -6.75 11.27
C HIS A 278 1.04 -6.00 12.20
N PHE A 279 1.94 -5.18 11.66
CA PHE A 279 2.87 -4.38 12.47
C PHE A 279 2.16 -3.26 13.24
N ARG A 280 1.16 -2.60 12.64
CA ARG A 280 0.30 -1.63 13.34
C ARG A 280 -0.37 -2.26 14.57
N ASP A 281 -0.93 -3.44 14.40
CA ASP A 281 -1.64 -4.16 15.46
C ASP A 281 -0.68 -4.66 16.56
N GLN A 282 0.64 -4.69 16.29
CA GLN A 282 1.70 -4.89 17.28
C GLN A 282 2.16 -3.59 17.97
N GLY A 283 1.50 -2.47 17.72
CA GLY A 283 1.85 -1.17 18.30
C GLY A 283 2.92 -0.39 17.53
N GLN A 284 3.31 -0.84 16.33
CA GLN A 284 4.36 -0.19 15.55
C GLN A 284 3.80 0.89 14.61
N ASN A 285 4.61 1.91 14.37
CA ASN A 285 4.37 2.95 13.39
C ASN A 285 4.98 2.53 12.05
N VAL A 286 4.13 2.34 11.04
CA VAL A 286 4.50 1.78 9.74
C VAL A 286 4.42 2.85 8.67
N LEU A 287 5.46 2.97 7.85
CA LEU A 287 5.39 3.68 6.58
C LEU A 287 5.03 2.68 5.47
N LEU A 288 3.85 2.82 4.86
CA LEU A 288 3.43 2.04 3.70
C LEU A 288 3.64 2.84 2.41
N ILE A 289 4.52 2.39 1.54
CA ILE A 289 4.67 2.92 0.18
C ILE A 289 3.96 1.98 -0.79
N MET A 290 2.97 2.48 -1.51
CA MET A 290 2.22 1.72 -2.52
C MET A 290 2.46 2.31 -3.90
N ASP A 291 3.33 1.67 -4.67
CA ASP A 291 3.73 2.09 -6.01
C ASP A 291 3.25 1.07 -7.06
N SER A 292 2.08 1.20 -7.68
CA SER A 292 1.17 2.36 -7.66
C SER A 292 -0.32 1.99 -7.60
N LEU A 293 -1.15 2.95 -7.18
CA LEU A 293 -2.61 2.85 -7.31
C LEU A 293 -3.05 2.79 -8.77
N THR A 294 -2.35 3.47 -9.68
CA THR A 294 -2.64 3.39 -11.12
C THR A 294 -2.49 1.96 -11.62
N ARG A 295 -1.40 1.26 -11.25
CA ARG A 295 -1.18 -0.13 -11.64
C ARG A 295 -2.15 -1.10 -10.98
N TYR A 296 -2.56 -0.84 -9.74
CA TYR A 296 -3.64 -1.56 -9.07
C TYR A 296 -4.99 -1.40 -9.82
N ALA A 297 -5.35 -0.17 -10.18
CA ALA A 297 -6.56 0.11 -10.95
C ALA A 297 -6.55 -0.52 -12.35
N MET A 298 -5.41 -0.47 -13.04
CA MET A 298 -5.23 -1.13 -14.33
C MET A 298 -5.39 -2.65 -14.22
N ALA A 299 -4.83 -3.28 -13.18
CA ALA A 299 -5.00 -4.71 -12.95
C ALA A 299 -6.48 -5.07 -12.73
N GLN A 300 -7.21 -4.30 -11.92
CA GLN A 300 -8.65 -4.51 -11.72
C GLN A 300 -9.44 -4.30 -13.03
N ARG A 301 -9.06 -3.30 -13.84
CA ARG A 301 -9.65 -3.08 -15.17
C ARG A 301 -9.46 -4.27 -16.10
N GLU A 302 -8.26 -4.84 -16.15
CA GLU A 302 -7.96 -6.01 -16.98
C GLU A 302 -8.84 -7.21 -16.60
N ILE A 303 -9.00 -7.48 -15.29
CA ILE A 303 -9.88 -8.54 -14.78
C ILE A 303 -11.34 -8.27 -15.13
N ALA A 304 -11.82 -7.05 -14.84
CA ALA A 304 -13.20 -6.64 -15.04
C ALA A 304 -13.63 -6.74 -16.52
N LEU A 305 -12.78 -6.28 -17.44
CA LEU A 305 -13.05 -6.38 -18.87
C LEU A 305 -13.05 -7.84 -19.35
N ALA A 306 -12.17 -8.69 -18.79
CA ALA A 306 -12.09 -10.10 -19.15
C ALA A 306 -13.34 -10.90 -18.73
N ILE A 307 -14.03 -10.47 -17.67
CA ILE A 307 -15.32 -11.06 -17.24
C ILE A 307 -16.55 -10.36 -17.84
N GLY A 308 -16.34 -9.37 -18.72
CA GLY A 308 -17.41 -8.69 -19.46
C GLY A 308 -18.04 -7.49 -18.75
N GLU A 309 -17.42 -6.92 -17.72
CA GLU A 309 -17.90 -5.68 -17.10
C GLU A 309 -17.67 -4.49 -18.07
N PRO A 310 -18.71 -3.73 -18.45
CA PRO A 310 -18.55 -2.64 -19.42
C PRO A 310 -17.75 -1.46 -18.83
N PRO A 311 -16.86 -0.84 -19.61
CA PRO A 311 -16.14 0.36 -19.16
C PRO A 311 -17.08 1.58 -19.16
N ALA A 312 -17.28 2.20 -18.00
CA ALA A 312 -18.19 3.35 -17.85
C ALA A 312 -17.44 4.69 -17.86
N THR A 313 -16.36 4.81 -17.09
CA THR A 313 -15.68 6.09 -16.86
C THR A 313 -14.31 6.10 -17.53
N LYS A 314 -14.19 6.75 -18.69
CA LYS A 314 -12.93 6.88 -19.46
C LYS A 314 -12.18 5.54 -19.65
N GLY A 315 -12.91 4.47 -19.93
CA GLY A 315 -12.33 3.14 -20.14
C GLY A 315 -12.14 2.29 -18.87
N TYR A 316 -12.45 2.82 -17.67
CA TYR A 316 -12.45 2.05 -16.43
C TYR A 316 -13.85 1.54 -16.07
N PRO A 317 -13.99 0.24 -15.74
CA PRO A 317 -15.21 -0.32 -15.18
C PRO A 317 -15.53 0.21 -13.77
N PRO A 318 -16.81 0.26 -13.37
CA PRO A 318 -17.22 0.69 -12.02
C PRO A 318 -16.51 -0.03 -10.87
N SER A 319 -16.19 -1.33 -11.01
CA SER A 319 -15.50 -2.11 -9.97
C SER A 319 -14.15 -1.56 -9.57
N VAL A 320 -13.46 -0.84 -10.46
CA VAL A 320 -12.17 -0.18 -10.17
C VAL A 320 -12.35 0.88 -9.07
N PHE A 321 -13.34 1.75 -9.22
CA PHE A 321 -13.63 2.82 -8.26
C PHE A 321 -14.24 2.31 -6.96
N ALA A 322 -14.86 1.13 -6.98
CA ALA A 322 -15.29 0.45 -5.75
C ALA A 322 -14.12 -0.19 -4.98
N LYS A 323 -13.06 -0.62 -5.69
CA LYS A 323 -11.88 -1.29 -5.09
C LYS A 323 -10.87 -0.32 -4.49
N LEU A 324 -10.65 0.84 -5.11
CA LEU A 324 -9.67 1.83 -4.62
C LEU A 324 -9.92 2.25 -3.15
N PRO A 325 -11.14 2.65 -2.74
CA PRO A 325 -11.41 2.99 -1.34
C PRO A 325 -11.17 1.82 -0.40
N VAL A 326 -11.53 0.59 -0.80
CA VAL A 326 -11.35 -0.60 0.03
C VAL A 326 -9.87 -0.86 0.36
N LEU A 327 -8.96 -0.59 -0.59
CA LEU A 327 -7.53 -0.70 -0.34
C LEU A 327 -7.00 0.46 0.53
N VAL A 328 -7.36 1.70 0.18
CA VAL A 328 -6.84 2.91 0.84
C VAL A 328 -7.33 3.04 2.28
N GLU A 329 -8.59 2.67 2.54
CA GLU A 329 -9.19 2.75 3.87
C GLU A 329 -8.60 1.76 4.88
N ARG A 330 -7.75 0.82 4.47
CA ARG A 330 -7.06 -0.09 5.40
C ARG A 330 -5.89 0.57 6.13
N ALA A 331 -5.27 1.57 5.52
CA ALA A 331 -4.27 2.41 6.17
C ALA A 331 -4.93 3.41 7.13
N GLY A 332 -4.17 3.90 8.10
CA GLY A 332 -4.66 4.74 9.18
C GLY A 332 -4.07 4.41 10.55
N ASN A 333 -4.42 5.23 11.53
CA ASN A 333 -4.15 4.91 12.93
C ASN A 333 -4.96 3.69 13.39
N GLY A 334 -4.38 2.93 14.32
CA GLY A 334 -5.07 1.91 15.09
C GLY A 334 -5.95 2.51 16.17
N GLU A 335 -6.25 1.70 17.18
CA GLU A 335 -6.92 2.16 18.41
C GLU A 335 -6.02 3.13 19.20
N GLU A 336 -6.60 3.86 20.15
CA GLU A 336 -5.87 4.79 21.00
C GLU A 336 -4.75 4.09 21.78
N GLY A 337 -3.52 4.59 21.67
CA GLY A 337 -2.31 3.96 22.22
C GLY A 337 -1.74 2.79 21.40
N GLY A 338 -2.33 2.49 20.24
CA GLY A 338 -1.83 1.49 19.29
C GLY A 338 -0.84 2.04 18.27
N GLY A 339 -0.51 1.22 17.27
CA GLY A 339 0.36 1.59 16.15
C GLY A 339 -0.36 2.42 15.08
N SER A 340 0.37 2.79 14.02
CA SER A 340 -0.18 3.57 12.89
C SER A 340 0.32 3.05 11.55
N ILE A 341 -0.45 3.29 10.49
CA ILE A 341 0.00 3.11 9.10
C ILE A 341 -0.12 4.46 8.40
N THR A 342 1.00 5.14 8.19
CA THR A 342 1.07 6.30 7.30
C THR A 342 1.40 5.81 5.91
N ALA A 343 0.56 6.15 4.92
CA ALA A 343 0.66 5.57 3.59
C ALA A 343 0.92 6.63 2.50
N PHE A 344 1.84 6.34 1.59
CA PHE A 344 2.03 7.07 0.34
C PHE A 344 1.59 6.20 -0.84
N TYR A 345 0.51 6.61 -1.48
CA TYR A 345 -0.04 5.97 -2.66
C TYR A 345 0.38 6.74 -3.89
N THR A 346 1.21 6.14 -4.74
CA THR A 346 1.62 6.82 -5.98
C THR A 346 0.51 6.72 -7.04
N VAL A 347 0.37 7.79 -7.80
CA VAL A 347 -0.53 7.89 -8.95
C VAL A 347 0.29 8.40 -10.13
N LEU A 348 0.31 7.62 -11.20
CA LEU A 348 1.00 7.97 -12.43
C LEU A 348 0.12 8.90 -13.25
N THR A 349 0.47 10.18 -13.30
CA THR A 349 -0.22 11.18 -14.13
C THR A 349 0.49 11.30 -15.47
N GLU A 350 -0.13 10.80 -16.53
CA GLU A 350 0.40 10.98 -17.90
C GLU A 350 0.24 12.44 -18.33
N GLY A 351 1.37 13.12 -18.58
CA GLY A 351 1.37 14.45 -19.22
C GLY A 351 0.69 15.58 -18.43
N ASP A 352 0.70 15.53 -17.10
CA ASP A 352 0.00 16.49 -16.23
C ASP A 352 -1.52 16.59 -16.52
N ASP A 353 -2.12 15.53 -17.07
CA ASP A 353 -3.57 15.48 -17.29
C ASP A 353 -4.32 15.49 -15.96
N GLN A 354 -4.90 16.65 -15.64
CA GLN A 354 -5.73 16.83 -14.44
C GLN A 354 -6.99 15.98 -14.47
N GLN A 355 -7.36 15.41 -15.64
CA GLN A 355 -8.59 14.66 -15.84
C GLN A 355 -8.42 13.13 -15.77
N ASP A 356 -7.29 12.62 -15.27
CA ASP A 356 -7.13 11.19 -15.01
C ASP A 356 -8.15 10.72 -13.93
N PRO A 357 -9.06 9.78 -14.25
CA PRO A 357 -10.07 9.33 -13.30
C PRO A 357 -9.47 8.67 -12.04
N ILE A 358 -8.27 8.09 -12.13
CA ILE A 358 -7.59 7.51 -10.97
C ILE A 358 -7.05 8.62 -10.07
N ALA A 359 -6.47 9.68 -10.65
CA ALA A 359 -6.04 10.85 -9.91
C ALA A 359 -7.21 11.55 -9.20
N ASP A 360 -8.35 11.70 -9.87
CA ASP A 360 -9.55 12.30 -9.28
C ASP A 360 -10.12 11.45 -8.14
N SER A 361 -10.21 10.12 -8.34
CA SER A 361 -10.63 9.20 -7.28
C SER A 361 -9.67 9.24 -6.08
N ALA A 362 -8.35 9.27 -6.33
CA ALA A 362 -7.34 9.38 -5.29
C ALA A 362 -7.45 10.70 -4.50
N ARG A 363 -7.64 11.85 -5.17
CA ARG A 363 -7.87 13.15 -4.50
C ARG A 363 -9.11 13.15 -3.61
N ALA A 364 -10.15 12.41 -3.99
CA ALA A 364 -11.38 12.32 -3.23
C ALA A 364 -11.21 11.50 -1.93
N ILE A 365 -10.47 10.40 -1.98
CA ILE A 365 -10.35 9.44 -0.86
C ILE A 365 -9.13 9.65 0.05
N LEU A 366 -8.10 10.36 -0.42
CA LEU A 366 -6.87 10.60 0.34
C LEU A 366 -6.93 11.88 1.17
N ASP A 367 -6.08 11.94 2.21
CA ASP A 367 -5.99 13.05 3.16
C ASP A 367 -5.08 14.20 2.66
N GLY A 368 -4.63 14.12 1.41
CA GLY A 368 -3.67 15.04 0.81
C GLY A 368 -2.93 14.41 -0.35
N HIS A 369 -2.10 15.21 -1.03
CA HIS A 369 -1.24 14.73 -2.10
C HIS A 369 -0.02 15.64 -2.30
N ILE A 370 1.05 15.04 -2.80
CA ILE A 370 2.28 15.68 -3.25
C ILE A 370 2.33 15.55 -4.77
N VAL A 371 2.51 16.66 -5.47
CA VAL A 371 2.63 16.69 -6.94
C VAL A 371 4.09 16.89 -7.32
N LEU A 372 4.62 15.99 -8.15
CA LEU A 372 5.93 16.15 -8.76
C LEU A 372 5.78 16.76 -10.16
N ASN A 373 6.36 17.94 -10.36
CA ASN A 373 6.18 18.73 -11.57
C ASN A 373 7.37 18.55 -12.52
N ARG A 374 7.07 18.27 -13.79
CA ARG A 374 8.10 18.06 -14.83
C ARG A 374 8.97 19.29 -15.07
N ARG A 375 8.39 20.50 -15.03
CA ARG A 375 9.14 21.75 -15.23
C ARG A 375 10.22 21.94 -14.16
N LEU A 376 9.94 21.55 -12.91
CA LEU A 376 10.94 21.59 -11.83
C LEU A 376 12.05 20.56 -12.07
N ALA A 377 11.68 19.33 -12.45
CA ALA A 377 12.64 18.26 -12.74
C ALA A 377 13.59 18.63 -13.91
N GLU A 378 13.05 19.23 -14.99
CA GLU A 378 13.82 19.69 -16.15
C GLU A 378 14.75 20.88 -15.82
N ALA A 379 14.37 21.69 -14.83
CA ALA A 379 15.20 22.78 -14.31
C ALA A 379 16.31 22.30 -13.34
N GLY A 380 16.38 20.99 -13.05
CA GLY A 380 17.32 20.44 -12.07
C GLY A 380 16.90 20.64 -10.62
N HIS A 381 15.66 21.07 -10.36
CA HIS A 381 15.14 21.27 -9.01
C HIS A 381 14.63 19.93 -8.44
N TYR A 382 15.37 19.35 -7.49
CA TYR A 382 15.02 18.10 -6.82
C TYR A 382 15.00 18.24 -5.30
N PRO A 383 14.00 17.64 -4.59
CA PRO A 383 12.81 16.98 -5.14
C PRO A 383 11.93 17.93 -5.95
N ALA A 384 11.34 17.45 -7.04
CA ALA A 384 10.55 18.25 -7.98
C ALA A 384 9.13 18.56 -7.47
N ILE A 385 8.99 18.90 -6.19
CA ILE A 385 7.71 19.08 -5.51
C ILE A 385 7.11 20.45 -5.84
N ASP A 386 5.90 20.44 -6.38
CA ASP A 386 5.10 21.64 -6.60
C ASP A 386 4.31 21.98 -5.33
N ILE A 387 4.79 22.94 -4.55
CA ILE A 387 4.16 23.35 -3.29
C ILE A 387 2.82 24.08 -3.50
N GLU A 388 2.51 24.54 -4.70
CA GLU A 388 1.21 25.15 -5.00
C GLU A 388 0.13 24.10 -5.15
N GLN A 389 0.41 23.11 -5.99
CA GLN A 389 -0.51 22.02 -6.33
C GLN A 389 -0.57 20.93 -5.26
N SER A 390 0.42 20.86 -4.37
CA SER A 390 0.42 19.91 -3.25
C SER A 390 -0.35 20.42 -2.03
N ILE A 391 -0.91 19.49 -1.26
CA ILE A 391 -1.66 19.78 -0.03
C ILE A 391 -1.60 18.62 0.97
N SER A 392 -1.48 18.95 2.26
CA SER A 392 -1.77 18.04 3.37
C SER A 392 -2.97 18.58 4.14
N ARG A 393 -4.07 17.82 4.23
CA ARG A 393 -5.29 18.26 4.93
C ARG A 393 -5.15 18.20 6.45
N ALA A 394 -4.31 17.28 6.96
CA ALA A 394 -4.03 17.17 8.38
C ALA A 394 -3.07 18.25 8.90
N ALA A 395 -2.29 18.89 8.02
CA ALA A 395 -1.27 19.87 8.43
C ALA A 395 -1.83 20.96 9.35
N HIS A 396 -3.04 21.46 9.11
CA HIS A 396 -3.63 22.52 9.95
C HIS A 396 -3.91 22.08 11.39
N SER A 397 -4.18 20.80 11.64
CA SER A 397 -4.48 20.28 12.97
C SER A 397 -3.25 19.80 13.75
N ILE A 398 -2.12 19.56 13.07
CA ILE A 398 -0.90 18.99 13.67
C ILE A 398 0.29 19.96 13.70
N THR A 399 0.09 21.22 13.28
CA THR A 399 1.16 22.24 13.24
C THR A 399 0.78 23.46 14.08
N THR A 400 1.79 24.19 14.55
CA THR A 400 1.59 25.42 15.32
C THR A 400 1.12 26.57 14.43
N HIS A 401 0.46 27.58 15.00
CA HIS A 401 0.03 28.75 14.25
C HIS A 401 1.18 29.52 13.59
N GLU A 402 2.34 29.59 14.26
CA GLU A 402 3.53 30.25 13.74
C GLU A 402 4.07 29.54 12.49
N HIS A 403 4.24 28.22 12.58
CA HIS A 403 4.63 27.40 11.44
C HIS A 403 3.67 27.56 10.26
N GLN A 404 2.36 27.55 10.51
CA GLN A 404 1.35 27.76 9.47
C GLN A 404 1.46 29.14 8.80
N GLN A 405 1.76 30.19 9.57
CA GLN A 405 1.92 31.54 9.03
C GLN A 405 3.16 31.62 8.14
N GLN A 406 4.29 31.05 8.58
CA GLN A 406 5.53 31.02 7.81
C GLN A 406 5.36 30.23 6.50
N ALA A 407 4.75 29.05 6.55
CA ALA A 407 4.47 28.23 5.36
C ALA A 407 3.54 28.97 4.38
N ARG A 408 2.50 29.65 4.88
CA ARG A 408 1.62 30.50 4.05
C ARG A 408 2.39 31.65 3.40
N LYS A 409 3.26 32.33 4.15
CA LYS A 409 4.09 33.42 3.64
C LYS A 409 5.04 32.94 2.54
N LEU A 410 5.73 31.80 2.74
CA LEU A 410 6.58 31.20 1.71
C LEU A 410 5.78 30.88 0.45
N LYS A 411 4.61 30.22 0.60
CA LYS A 411 3.74 29.88 -0.53
C LYS A 411 3.24 31.12 -1.28
N GLN A 412 2.92 32.21 -0.57
CA GLN A 412 2.53 33.47 -1.20
C GLN A 412 3.67 34.09 -2.02
N LEU A 413 4.88 34.14 -1.48
CA LEU A 413 6.04 34.69 -2.18
C LEU A 413 6.41 33.82 -3.39
N TYR A 414 6.47 32.49 -3.22
CA TYR A 414 6.71 31.55 -4.31
C TYR A 414 5.69 31.73 -5.43
N SER A 415 4.40 31.80 -5.10
CA SER A 415 3.32 31.98 -6.07
C SER A 415 3.42 33.29 -6.85
N ARG A 416 3.75 34.37 -6.14
CA ARG A 416 3.92 35.70 -6.75
C ARG A 416 5.09 35.72 -7.72
N TYR A 417 6.21 35.14 -7.33
CA TYR A 417 7.37 35.01 -8.21
C TYR A 417 7.03 34.19 -9.47
N GLU A 418 6.44 33.00 -9.30
CA GLU A 418 6.16 32.08 -10.42
C GLU A 418 5.22 32.69 -11.46
N ARG A 419 4.17 33.41 -11.03
CA ARG A 419 3.22 34.10 -11.93
C ARG A 419 3.85 35.27 -12.69
N SER A 420 4.94 35.83 -12.19
CA SER A 420 5.61 37.00 -12.75
C SER A 420 6.96 36.67 -13.40
N ARG A 421 7.37 35.38 -13.41
CA ARG A 421 8.68 34.93 -13.91
C ARG A 421 8.98 35.37 -15.33
N ASP A 422 8.01 35.28 -16.24
CA ASP A 422 8.17 35.69 -17.64
C ASP A 422 8.36 37.22 -17.76
N LEU A 423 7.59 38.00 -16.99
CA LEU A 423 7.68 39.47 -16.98
C LEU A 423 9.04 39.94 -16.43
N ILE A 424 9.55 39.26 -15.39
CA ILE A 424 10.88 39.52 -14.83
C ILE A 424 11.94 39.18 -15.88
N SER A 425 11.83 38.03 -16.55
CA SER A 425 12.83 37.55 -17.52
C SER A 425 12.94 38.46 -18.76
N VAL A 426 11.85 39.09 -19.18
CA VAL A 426 11.83 40.06 -20.30
C VAL A 426 12.27 41.47 -19.85
N GLY A 427 12.48 41.69 -18.55
CA GLY A 427 12.85 43.00 -17.99
C GLY A 427 11.69 44.00 -17.93
N ALA A 428 10.45 43.53 -18.01
CA ALA A 428 9.24 44.36 -17.94
C ALA A 428 8.82 44.73 -16.50
N TYR A 429 9.48 44.15 -15.50
CA TYR A 429 9.25 44.43 -14.09
C TYR A 429 10.02 45.67 -13.61
N SER A 430 9.37 46.49 -12.78
CA SER A 430 9.97 47.68 -12.17
C SER A 430 9.86 47.61 -10.64
N ALA A 431 11.01 47.68 -9.97
CA ALA A 431 11.08 47.60 -8.50
C ALA A 431 10.27 48.72 -7.82
N GLY A 432 9.61 48.39 -6.71
CA GLY A 432 8.79 49.31 -5.92
C GLY A 432 7.33 49.39 -6.35
N THR A 433 6.92 48.66 -7.40
CA THR A 433 5.53 48.65 -7.87
C THR A 433 4.66 47.62 -7.14
N ASP A 434 5.23 46.48 -6.73
CA ASP A 434 4.55 45.44 -5.95
C ASP A 434 5.49 44.97 -4.82
N PRO A 435 5.33 45.48 -3.59
CA PRO A 435 6.19 45.14 -2.46
C PRO A 435 6.28 43.63 -2.17
N VAL A 436 5.24 42.87 -2.50
CA VAL A 436 5.23 41.41 -2.30
C VAL A 436 6.07 40.72 -3.37
N LEU A 437 5.97 41.18 -4.62
CA LEU A 437 6.81 40.68 -5.70
C LEU A 437 8.28 41.07 -5.50
N ASP A 438 8.55 42.30 -5.07
CA ASP A 438 9.89 42.77 -4.71
C ASP A 438 10.53 41.84 -3.66
N GLN A 439 9.78 41.51 -2.60
CA GLN A 439 10.22 40.57 -1.57
C GLN A 439 10.40 39.15 -2.12
N ALA A 440 9.51 38.70 -2.98
CA ALA A 440 9.56 37.37 -3.58
C ALA A 440 10.81 37.21 -4.46
N ILE A 441 11.17 38.22 -5.26
CA ILE A 441 12.39 38.25 -6.08
C ILE A 441 13.63 38.24 -5.18
N ALA A 442 13.65 39.05 -4.13
CA ALA A 442 14.79 39.14 -3.21
C ALA A 442 15.05 37.83 -2.45
N LEU A 443 14.01 37.05 -2.14
CA LEU A 443 14.11 35.79 -1.41
C LEU A 443 14.13 34.55 -2.32
N HIS A 444 13.98 34.70 -3.63
CA HIS A 444 13.75 33.59 -4.54
C HIS A 444 14.86 32.53 -4.49
N GLU A 445 16.13 32.92 -4.59
CA GLU A 445 17.26 31.98 -4.54
C GLU A 445 17.32 31.21 -3.22
N LYS A 446 17.00 31.88 -2.10
CA LYS A 446 16.93 31.23 -0.78
C LYS A 446 15.76 30.25 -0.69
N ILE A 447 14.60 30.61 -1.25
CA ILE A 447 13.42 29.74 -1.31
C ILE A 447 13.71 28.51 -2.17
N GLU A 448 14.34 28.66 -3.34
CA GLU A 448 14.72 27.52 -4.18
C GLU A 448 15.68 26.59 -3.45
N ALA A 449 16.74 27.12 -2.84
CA ALA A 449 17.67 26.33 -2.04
C ALA A 449 16.97 25.62 -0.87
N PHE A 450 15.98 26.27 -0.24
CA PHE A 450 15.16 25.65 0.80
C PHE A 450 14.30 24.50 0.26
N LEU A 451 13.75 24.60 -0.95
CA LEU A 451 12.89 23.54 -1.50
C LEU A 451 13.68 22.36 -2.09
N GLN A 452 14.93 22.58 -2.50
CA GLN A 452 15.81 21.54 -3.03
C GLN A 452 16.54 20.75 -1.94
N GLN A 453 16.68 19.45 -2.09
CA GLN A 453 17.38 18.60 -1.12
C GLN A 453 18.16 17.51 -1.84
N GLN A 454 19.39 17.26 -1.39
CA GLN A 454 20.21 16.20 -1.97
C GLN A 454 19.71 14.81 -1.54
N ILE A 455 19.93 13.79 -2.37
CA ILE A 455 19.45 12.42 -2.12
C ILE A 455 20.02 11.86 -0.81
N THR A 456 21.28 12.18 -0.50
CA THR A 456 22.03 11.74 0.69
C THR A 456 21.79 12.62 1.93
N GLU A 457 21.12 13.76 1.75
CA GLU A 457 20.82 14.69 2.83
C GLU A 457 19.52 14.25 3.52
N ARG A 458 19.58 14.07 4.84
CA ARG A 458 18.41 13.91 5.71
C ARG A 458 18.20 15.23 6.44
N VAL A 459 16.98 15.75 6.41
CA VAL A 459 16.60 16.94 7.19
C VAL A 459 15.41 16.63 8.05
N SER A 460 15.62 16.73 9.37
CA SER A 460 14.58 16.47 10.37
C SER A 460 13.48 17.52 10.36
N MET A 461 12.37 17.25 11.04
CA MET A 461 11.28 18.22 11.23
C MET A 461 11.79 19.51 11.87
N ASP A 462 12.56 19.42 12.96
CA ASP A 462 13.07 20.59 13.68
C ASP A 462 14.02 21.44 12.82
N GLU A 463 14.93 20.81 12.08
CA GLU A 463 15.80 21.50 11.13
C GLU A 463 15.00 22.16 10.00
N SER A 464 13.96 21.48 9.51
CA SER A 464 13.08 22.01 8.45
C SER A 464 12.37 23.29 8.91
N LEU A 465 11.87 23.31 10.15
CA LEU A 465 11.22 24.47 10.76
C LEU A 465 12.21 25.61 11.06
N GLY A 466 13.39 25.27 11.58
CA GLY A 466 14.45 26.25 11.82
C GLY A 466 14.90 26.94 10.53
N GLN A 467 15.09 26.18 9.46
CA GLN A 467 15.43 26.73 8.14
C GLN A 467 14.29 27.56 7.55
N LEU A 468 13.02 27.15 7.74
CA LEU A 468 11.86 27.94 7.30
C LEU A 468 11.79 29.30 8.02
N THR A 469 12.07 29.32 9.32
CA THR A 469 12.09 30.54 10.14
C THR A 469 13.20 31.48 9.67
N ALA A 470 14.42 30.94 9.47
CA ALA A 470 15.59 31.69 9.03
C ALA A 470 15.48 32.29 7.62
N LEU A 471 14.47 31.91 6.81
CA LEU A 471 14.20 32.57 5.53
C LEU A 471 13.61 33.98 5.70
N PHE A 472 12.98 34.25 6.84
CA PHE A 472 12.24 35.49 7.10
C PHE A 472 12.87 36.40 8.15
N ASP A 473 13.88 35.90 8.86
CA ASP A 473 14.78 36.66 9.72
C ASP A 473 15.90 37.32 8.89
#